data_AF-A0A017HKS5-F1
#
_entry.id   AF-A0A017HKS5-F1
#
_cell.length_a   1.000
_cell.length_b   1.000
_cell.length_c   1.000
_cell.angle_alpha   90.00
_cell.angle_beta   90.00
_cell.angle_gamma   90.00
#
_symmetry.space_group_name_H-M   'P 1'
#
loop_
_entity.id
_entity.type
_entity.pdbx_description
1 polymer ?
#
loop_
_entity_poly.entity_id
_entity_poly.type
_entity_poly.pdbx_seq_one_letter_code
_entity_poly.pdbx_strand_id
1 'polypeptide(L)'
;MARMYPRELPRHVVDNPKLSSEIRVYERIRDKLPGDYNCYYSRSWHEADRDGAEFDGEADFIVAHAEHGLLFLEVKGGRVSCRENDGQWLSEDRDGFKFRIKNPLSQARSSKHHFLKRLNASRALSGRFVRARHGALLPGSVRPRRALAPDAPLEIMAFGDDMETLDNWIVHRMTEGGDQRESPLGLDGLRALEELLASHFELKAHIGISLADDAKTIERLTAEQAWILDSLADNKEMAISGGAGSGKTVLAVEKAIRSAAEGRRTLLTCYNAPLAAHLRTVCQSHDCLVVASFHALCRTIAQKAGVEVLSDDDQSMFDRLLPEALVEAVSDNPDLGFDTIIIMRGRTSVTLGCTPYASPSETRKAADSTFSTTTISACSLLKKGSSMLFPRRPLH
;
A
#
# COMPACT_ATOMS: atom_id res chain seq x y z
N MET A 1 -23.61 20.74 -0.75
CA MET A 1 -22.67 19.82 -0.10
C MET A 1 -22.00 18.99 -1.17
N ALA A 2 -20.67 19.00 -1.19
CA ALA A 2 -19.87 18.24 -2.14
C ALA A 2 -20.06 16.74 -1.97
N ARG A 3 -19.78 16.00 -3.05
CA ARG A 3 -19.79 14.54 -3.05
C ARG A 3 -18.46 14.03 -2.51
N MET A 4 -18.48 13.52 -1.28
CA MET A 4 -17.28 13.01 -0.62
C MET A 4 -17.05 11.52 -0.90
N TYR A 5 -15.78 11.14 -1.04
CA TYR A 5 -15.33 9.78 -1.27
C TYR A 5 -14.17 9.45 -0.30
N PRO A 6 -14.43 8.70 0.79
CA PRO A 6 -15.71 8.09 1.16
C PRO A 6 -16.76 9.13 1.58
N ARG A 7 -18.05 8.77 1.56
CA ARG A 7 -19.17 9.65 1.97
C ARG A 7 -19.15 10.00 3.45
N GLU A 8 -18.61 9.09 4.26
CA GLU A 8 -18.39 9.24 5.69
C GLU A 8 -16.99 8.74 6.02
N LEU A 9 -16.31 9.40 6.96
CA LEU A 9 -15.00 8.97 7.41
C LEU A 9 -15.12 7.69 8.26
N PRO A 10 -14.23 6.70 8.08
CA PRO A 10 -14.18 5.52 8.93
C PRO A 10 -13.92 5.89 10.41
N ARG A 11 -14.47 5.10 11.35
CA ARG A 11 -14.30 5.36 12.80
C ARG A 11 -12.85 5.50 13.23
N HIS A 12 -11.95 4.66 12.71
CA HIS A 12 -10.52 4.73 13.05
C HIS A 12 -9.85 6.04 12.60
N VAL A 13 -10.39 6.74 11.61
CA VAL A 13 -9.96 8.09 11.22
C VAL A 13 -10.50 9.10 12.23
N VAL A 14 -11.82 9.06 12.46
CA VAL A 14 -12.54 9.98 13.36
C VAL A 14 -12.00 9.93 14.79
N ASP A 15 -11.70 8.75 15.28
CA ASP A 15 -11.21 8.51 16.65
C ASP A 15 -9.72 8.83 16.82
N ASN A 16 -8.99 9.13 15.73
CA ASN A 16 -7.57 9.44 15.78
C ASN A 16 -7.34 10.95 15.96
N PRO A 17 -6.89 11.42 17.15
CA PRO A 17 -6.72 12.84 17.42
C PRO A 17 -5.65 13.50 16.52
N LYS A 18 -4.70 12.71 15.98
CA LYS A 18 -3.66 13.21 15.07
C LYS A 18 -4.23 13.66 13.72
N LEU A 19 -5.38 13.13 13.31
CA LEU A 19 -6.06 13.46 12.05
C LEU A 19 -7.11 14.57 12.21
N SER A 20 -7.20 15.19 13.37
CA SER A 20 -8.21 16.24 13.66
C SER A 20 -8.20 17.41 12.67
N SER A 21 -7.04 17.74 12.10
CA SER A 21 -6.93 18.77 11.05
C SER A 21 -7.51 18.33 9.72
N GLU A 22 -7.26 17.08 9.31
CA GLU A 22 -7.84 16.51 8.09
C GLU A 22 -9.35 16.33 8.22
N ILE A 23 -9.83 15.82 9.37
CA ILE A 23 -11.27 15.68 9.66
C ILE A 23 -11.96 17.04 9.54
N ARG A 24 -11.38 18.09 10.17
CA ARG A 24 -11.91 19.44 10.07
C ARG A 24 -11.98 19.93 8.62
N VAL A 25 -10.95 19.68 7.82
CA VAL A 25 -10.94 20.05 6.39
C VAL A 25 -12.01 19.26 5.62
N TYR A 26 -12.12 17.95 5.86
CA TYR A 26 -13.10 17.07 5.24
C TYR A 26 -14.53 17.58 5.47
N GLU A 27 -14.87 17.90 6.71
CA GLU A 27 -16.19 18.43 7.08
C GLU A 27 -16.45 19.77 6.39
N ARG A 28 -15.46 20.67 6.36
CA ARG A 28 -15.60 21.98 5.71
C ARG A 28 -15.80 21.84 4.20
N ILE A 29 -15.05 20.96 3.55
CA ILE A 29 -15.23 20.67 2.12
C ILE A 29 -16.64 20.09 1.87
N ARG A 30 -17.05 19.08 2.65
CA ARG A 30 -18.38 18.45 2.54
C ARG A 30 -19.50 19.49 2.66
N ASP A 31 -19.44 20.32 3.69
CA ASP A 31 -20.54 21.18 4.08
C ASP A 31 -20.62 22.46 3.24
N LYS A 32 -19.47 23.02 2.85
CA LYS A 32 -19.39 24.34 2.18
C LYS A 32 -19.34 24.25 0.66
N LEU A 33 -18.70 23.23 0.08
CA LEU A 33 -18.63 23.15 -1.38
C LEU A 33 -19.99 22.77 -2.02
N PRO A 34 -20.27 23.27 -3.24
CA PRO A 34 -21.44 22.87 -4.01
C PRO A 34 -21.43 21.38 -4.44
N GLY A 35 -22.60 20.84 -4.78
CA GLY A 35 -22.81 19.39 -4.99
C GLY A 35 -22.37 18.81 -6.34
N ASP A 36 -21.83 19.66 -7.22
CA ASP A 36 -21.15 19.33 -8.46
C ASP A 36 -19.63 19.12 -8.28
N TYR A 37 -19.09 19.39 -7.08
CA TYR A 37 -17.73 19.03 -6.70
C TYR A 37 -17.67 17.60 -6.17
N ASN A 38 -16.68 16.84 -6.66
CA ASN A 38 -16.28 15.56 -6.10
C ASN A 38 -15.01 15.75 -5.29
N CYS A 39 -14.97 15.22 -4.06
CA CYS A 39 -13.78 15.25 -3.23
C CYS A 39 -13.40 13.85 -2.76
N TYR A 40 -12.17 13.46 -3.08
CA TYR A 40 -11.60 12.18 -2.70
C TYR A 40 -10.60 12.41 -1.57
N TYR A 41 -10.91 11.85 -0.41
CA TYR A 41 -10.04 11.86 0.76
C TYR A 41 -9.09 10.66 0.73
N SER A 42 -7.85 10.86 1.17
CA SER A 42 -6.82 9.85 1.42
C SER A 42 -6.62 8.90 0.24
N ARG A 43 -5.87 9.36 -0.77
CA ARG A 43 -5.57 8.60 -1.99
C ARG A 43 -4.08 8.35 -2.13
N SER A 44 -3.66 7.17 -1.70
CA SER A 44 -2.30 6.66 -1.87
C SER A 44 -1.99 6.36 -3.33
N TRP A 45 -0.73 6.52 -3.69
CA TRP A 45 -0.20 6.20 -5.01
C TRP A 45 1.23 5.70 -4.89
N HIS A 46 1.61 4.85 -5.84
CA HIS A 46 2.97 4.32 -5.96
C HIS A 46 3.43 4.41 -7.41
N GLU A 47 4.69 4.74 -7.60
CA GLU A 47 5.35 4.85 -8.89
C GLU A 47 6.72 4.18 -8.81
N ALA A 48 6.97 3.20 -9.66
CA ALA A 48 8.32 2.71 -9.89
C ALA A 48 8.93 3.49 -11.06
N ASP A 49 10.15 3.98 -10.91
CA ASP A 49 10.91 4.50 -12.06
C ASP A 49 11.44 3.36 -12.94
N ARG A 50 12.09 3.72 -14.04
CA ARG A 50 12.66 2.75 -15.00
C ARG A 50 13.85 1.97 -14.43
N ASP A 51 14.46 2.48 -13.38
CA ASP A 51 15.61 1.90 -12.69
C ASP A 51 15.17 1.07 -11.46
N GLY A 52 13.87 0.94 -11.21
CA GLY A 52 13.27 0.14 -10.15
C GLY A 52 13.14 0.85 -8.81
N ALA A 53 13.40 2.16 -8.74
CA ALA A 53 13.16 2.92 -7.51
C ALA A 53 11.66 3.15 -7.33
N GLU A 54 11.12 2.66 -6.21
CA GLU A 54 9.72 2.84 -5.83
C GLU A 54 9.55 4.15 -5.06
N PHE A 55 8.59 4.95 -5.51
CA PHE A 55 8.15 6.19 -4.89
C PHE A 55 6.70 6.04 -4.47
N ASP A 56 6.45 6.19 -3.18
CA ASP A 56 5.13 6.17 -2.60
C ASP A 56 4.73 7.58 -2.13
N GLY A 57 3.44 7.85 -2.20
CA GLY A 57 2.89 9.11 -1.74
C GLY A 57 1.39 9.00 -1.51
N GLU A 58 0.85 10.05 -0.91
CA GLU A 58 -0.58 10.16 -0.64
C GLU A 58 -1.03 11.56 -1.02
N ALA A 59 -2.25 11.65 -1.57
CA ALA A 59 -2.97 12.89 -1.65
C ALA A 59 -4.03 12.92 -0.54
N ASP A 60 -3.90 13.84 0.41
CA ASP A 60 -4.88 13.97 1.49
C ASP A 60 -6.26 14.30 0.91
N PHE A 61 -6.32 15.24 -0.04
CA PHE A 61 -7.54 15.54 -0.79
C PHE A 61 -7.28 15.77 -2.27
N ILE A 62 -8.14 15.18 -3.10
CA ILE A 62 -8.28 15.50 -4.52
C ILE A 62 -9.68 16.09 -4.72
N VAL A 63 -9.77 17.37 -5.04
CA VAL A 63 -11.02 18.06 -5.37
C VAL A 63 -11.13 18.13 -6.89
N ALA A 64 -12.28 17.70 -7.43
CA ALA A 64 -12.52 17.60 -8.86
C ALA A 64 -13.84 18.29 -9.23
N HIS A 65 -13.82 19.06 -10.32
CA HIS A 65 -14.98 19.69 -10.91
C HIS A 65 -14.88 19.64 -12.44
N ALA A 66 -16.00 19.41 -13.13
CA ALA A 66 -16.01 19.25 -14.59
C ALA A 66 -15.40 20.47 -15.31
N GLU A 67 -15.73 21.68 -14.85
CA GLU A 67 -15.29 22.93 -15.47
C GLU A 67 -14.02 23.52 -14.85
N HIS A 68 -13.78 23.27 -13.56
CA HIS A 68 -12.68 23.89 -12.82
C HIS A 68 -11.42 23.03 -12.77
N GLY A 69 -11.52 21.75 -13.13
CA GLY A 69 -10.36 20.86 -13.19
C GLY A 69 -10.12 20.10 -11.89
N LEU A 70 -8.84 19.90 -11.57
CA LEU A 70 -8.38 19.16 -10.40
C LEU A 70 -7.61 20.06 -9.43
N LEU A 71 -7.76 19.82 -8.14
CA LEU A 71 -6.97 20.44 -7.08
C LEU A 71 -6.50 19.38 -6.09
N PHE A 72 -5.18 19.29 -5.92
CA PHE A 72 -4.52 18.40 -4.97
C PHE A 72 -4.13 19.18 -3.72
N LEU A 73 -4.57 18.73 -2.56
CA LEU A 73 -4.34 19.42 -1.30
C LEU A 73 -3.61 18.50 -0.32
N GLU A 74 -2.62 19.06 0.34
CA GLU A 74 -1.94 18.47 1.49
C GLU A 74 -2.38 19.24 2.75
N VAL A 75 -2.76 18.54 3.81
CA VAL A 75 -3.13 19.09 5.10
C VAL A 75 -2.02 18.84 6.10
N LYS A 76 -1.59 19.88 6.81
CA LYS A 76 -0.72 19.71 7.98
C LYS A 76 -1.37 20.32 9.22
N GLY A 77 -1.53 19.48 10.23
CA GLY A 77 -1.95 19.90 11.56
C GLY A 77 -0.83 20.59 12.33
N GLY A 78 -1.22 21.29 13.40
CA GLY A 78 -0.31 22.05 14.25
C GLY A 78 0.02 23.44 13.71
N ARG A 79 0.94 24.13 14.41
CA ARG A 79 1.54 25.39 13.97
C ARG A 79 2.72 25.07 13.06
N VAL A 80 2.53 25.31 11.77
CA VAL A 80 3.54 25.03 10.74
C VAL A 80 4.40 26.26 10.50
N SER A 81 5.71 26.04 10.41
CA SER A 81 6.70 27.06 10.12
C SER A 81 7.78 26.50 9.20
N CYS A 82 8.49 27.40 8.51
CA CYS A 82 9.66 27.06 7.72
C CYS A 82 10.87 27.84 8.28
N ARG A 83 11.97 27.14 8.53
CA ARG A 83 13.19 27.74 9.07
C ARG A 83 13.95 28.45 7.95
N GLU A 84 14.17 29.75 8.09
CA GLU A 84 14.81 30.60 7.06
C GLU A 84 16.21 30.11 6.66
N ASN A 85 16.99 29.57 7.60
CA ASN A 85 18.40 29.24 7.36
C ASN A 85 18.63 28.07 6.40
N ASP A 86 17.72 27.09 6.38
CA ASP A 86 17.89 25.85 5.62
C ASP A 86 16.62 25.37 4.92
N GLY A 87 15.54 26.15 4.97
CA GLY A 87 14.25 25.80 4.37
C GLY A 87 13.55 24.61 5.03
N GLN A 88 13.96 24.20 6.23
CA GLN A 88 13.34 23.06 6.90
C GLN A 88 11.94 23.40 7.41
N TRP A 89 10.96 22.60 6.99
CA TRP A 89 9.59 22.69 7.48
C TRP A 89 9.45 22.00 8.84
N LEU A 90 8.72 22.66 9.74
CA LEU A 90 8.49 22.22 11.11
C LEU A 90 6.98 22.30 11.41
N SER A 91 6.46 21.33 12.15
CA SER A 91 5.16 21.44 12.80
C SER A 91 5.33 21.40 14.30
N GLU A 92 4.58 22.25 15.00
CA GLU A 92 4.45 22.27 16.44
C GLU A 92 3.04 21.77 16.82
N ASP A 93 2.97 20.72 17.63
CA ASP A 93 1.68 20.20 18.11
C ASP A 93 1.07 21.06 19.23
N ARG A 94 -0.04 20.58 19.81
CA ARG A 94 -0.75 21.29 20.89
C ARG A 94 0.03 21.32 22.21
N ASP A 95 0.93 20.37 22.40
CA ASP A 95 1.78 20.25 23.60
C ASP A 95 3.09 21.05 23.44
N GLY A 96 3.27 21.75 22.32
CA GLY A 96 4.43 22.57 22.02
C GLY A 96 5.62 21.78 21.47
N PHE A 97 5.45 20.50 21.15
CA PHE A 97 6.51 19.67 20.60
C PHE A 97 6.72 19.96 19.11
N LYS A 98 7.94 20.35 18.75
CA LYS A 98 8.34 20.66 17.38
C LYS A 98 9.01 19.47 16.72
N PHE A 99 8.52 19.09 15.54
CA PHE A 99 9.11 18.03 14.74
C PHE A 99 9.24 18.44 13.28
N ARG A 100 10.21 17.81 12.59
CA ARG A 100 10.47 18.04 11.17
C ARG A 100 9.36 17.41 10.35
N ILE A 101 8.86 18.16 9.37
CA ILE A 101 7.91 17.67 8.38
C ILE A 101 8.48 17.84 6.97
N LYS A 102 7.92 17.12 6.00
CA LYS A 102 8.18 17.36 4.58
C LYS A 102 7.48 18.65 4.14
N ASN A 103 7.97 19.26 3.06
CA ASN A 103 7.33 20.43 2.46
C ASN A 103 5.92 20.04 1.95
N PRO A 104 4.84 20.64 2.49
CA PRO A 104 3.48 20.27 2.14
C PRO A 104 3.14 20.52 0.66
N LEU A 105 3.68 21.60 0.10
CA LEU A 105 3.45 21.95 -1.30
C LEU A 105 4.17 20.98 -2.24
N SER A 106 5.38 20.54 -1.87
CA SER A 106 6.07 19.48 -2.61
C SER A 106 5.28 18.18 -2.61
N GLN A 107 4.67 17.79 -1.48
CA GLN A 107 3.83 16.60 -1.41
C GLN A 107 2.60 16.72 -2.33
N ALA A 108 1.83 17.81 -2.21
CA ALA A 108 0.67 18.07 -3.06
C ALA A 108 1.06 18.13 -4.56
N ARG A 109 2.21 18.73 -4.87
CA ARG A 109 2.76 18.80 -6.22
C ARG A 109 3.11 17.42 -6.77
N SER A 110 3.78 16.57 -6.00
CA SER A 110 4.13 15.21 -6.42
C SER A 110 2.88 14.40 -6.73
N SER A 111 1.90 14.41 -5.81
CA SER A 111 0.60 13.75 -6.01
C SER A 111 -0.11 14.23 -7.28
N LYS A 112 -0.15 15.55 -7.51
CA LYS A 112 -0.71 16.13 -8.74
C LYS A 112 -0.07 15.54 -10.01
N HIS A 113 1.27 15.54 -10.10
CA HIS A 113 1.94 15.06 -11.32
C HIS A 113 1.74 13.56 -11.52
N HIS A 114 1.74 12.78 -10.43
CA HIS A 114 1.49 11.35 -10.48
C HIS A 114 0.10 11.04 -11.08
N PHE A 115 -0.97 11.61 -10.50
CA PHE A 115 -2.32 11.36 -10.99
C PHE A 115 -2.54 11.90 -12.41
N LEU A 116 -2.00 13.06 -12.76
CA LEU A 116 -2.08 13.57 -14.12
C LEU A 116 -1.38 12.67 -15.14
N LYS A 117 -0.21 12.10 -14.80
CA LYS A 117 0.49 11.15 -15.66
C LYS A 117 -0.39 9.94 -15.96
N ARG A 118 -1.06 9.38 -14.95
CA ARG A 118 -1.98 8.24 -15.12
C ARG A 118 -3.24 8.60 -15.89
N LEU A 119 -3.84 9.76 -15.61
CA LEU A 119 -5.01 10.26 -16.33
C LEU A 119 -4.69 10.51 -17.81
N ASN A 120 -3.55 11.13 -18.12
CA ASN A 120 -3.13 11.39 -19.49
C ASN A 120 -2.74 10.11 -20.26
N ALA A 121 -2.36 9.04 -19.55
CA ALA A 121 -2.17 7.72 -20.14
C ALA A 121 -3.50 7.02 -20.47
N SER A 122 -4.62 7.45 -19.87
CA SER A 122 -5.94 6.94 -20.21
C SER A 122 -6.39 7.42 -21.59
N ARG A 123 -7.13 6.57 -22.32
CA ARG A 123 -7.66 6.91 -23.64
C ARG A 123 -8.64 8.11 -23.58
N ALA A 124 -9.31 8.32 -22.45
CA ALA A 124 -10.31 9.38 -22.28
C ALA A 124 -9.68 10.78 -22.26
N LEU A 125 -8.48 10.93 -21.70
CA LEU A 125 -7.81 12.22 -21.52
C LEU A 125 -6.49 12.34 -22.30
N SER A 126 -6.11 11.32 -23.07
CA SER A 126 -4.92 11.33 -23.92
C SER A 126 -4.87 12.58 -24.79
N GLY A 127 -3.79 13.36 -24.65
CA GLY A 127 -3.55 14.59 -25.43
C GLY A 127 -4.25 15.84 -24.91
N ARG A 128 -5.00 15.77 -23.80
CA ARG A 128 -5.55 16.95 -23.13
C ARG A 128 -4.58 17.48 -22.09
N PHE A 129 -4.43 18.80 -22.05
CA PHE A 129 -3.74 19.46 -20.94
C PHE A 129 -4.78 19.84 -19.89
N VAL A 130 -5.10 18.91 -18.99
CA VAL A 130 -6.15 19.14 -17.98
C VAL A 130 -5.71 20.20 -16.97
N ARG A 131 -6.59 21.17 -16.68
CA ARG A 131 -6.37 22.15 -15.63
C ARG A 131 -6.24 21.44 -14.30
N ALA A 132 -5.05 21.54 -13.70
CA ALA A 132 -4.76 20.92 -12.43
C ALA A 132 -3.84 21.80 -11.58
N ARG A 133 -4.24 21.97 -10.33
CA ARG A 133 -3.60 22.85 -9.34
C ARG A 133 -3.25 22.05 -8.09
N HIS A 134 -2.45 22.65 -7.23
CA HIS A 134 -2.11 22.10 -5.93
C HIS A 134 -2.04 23.22 -4.90
N GLY A 135 -2.18 22.87 -3.63
CA GLY A 135 -2.04 23.78 -2.51
C GLY A 135 -1.87 23.05 -1.19
N ALA A 136 -1.64 23.82 -0.13
CA ALA A 136 -1.48 23.29 1.23
C ALA A 136 -2.49 23.95 2.18
N LEU A 137 -3.06 23.16 3.09
CA LEU A 137 -3.99 23.61 4.11
C LEU A 137 -3.34 23.47 5.49
N LEU A 138 -3.25 24.59 6.20
CA LEU A 138 -2.63 24.72 7.52
C LEU A 138 -3.68 25.19 8.54
N PRO A 139 -4.72 24.39 8.85
CA PRO A 139 -5.87 24.82 9.67
C PRO A 139 -5.51 25.18 11.11
N GLY A 140 -4.34 24.74 11.60
CA GLY A 140 -3.81 25.05 12.93
C GLY A 140 -2.89 26.28 12.98
N SER A 141 -2.63 26.92 11.84
CA SER A 141 -1.70 28.06 11.71
C SER A 141 -2.46 29.33 11.34
N VAL A 142 -2.05 30.48 11.89
CA VAL A 142 -2.56 31.80 11.49
C VAL A 142 -1.83 32.24 10.22
N ARG A 143 -2.53 32.93 9.32
CA ARG A 143 -1.95 33.47 8.08
C ARG A 143 -0.77 34.41 8.41
N PRO A 144 0.46 34.10 7.95
CA PRO A 144 1.60 34.95 8.19
C PRO A 144 1.56 36.20 7.29
N ARG A 145 2.31 37.24 7.66
CA ARG A 145 2.41 38.49 6.88
C ARG A 145 3.27 38.37 5.62
N ARG A 146 4.10 37.32 5.53
CA ARG A 146 5.04 37.06 4.45
C ARG A 146 4.98 35.58 4.08
N ALA A 147 5.40 35.26 2.86
CA ALA A 147 5.54 33.87 2.40
C ALA A 147 6.43 33.06 3.35
N LEU A 148 6.12 31.78 3.54
CA LEU A 148 6.86 30.89 4.44
C LEU A 148 8.19 30.44 3.83
N ALA A 149 8.25 30.35 2.50
CA ALA A 149 9.44 30.02 1.74
C ALA A 149 9.31 30.59 0.32
N PRO A 150 10.41 30.71 -0.47
CA PRO A 150 10.34 31.17 -1.85
C PRO A 150 9.41 30.33 -2.74
N ASP A 151 9.30 29.02 -2.46
CA ASP A 151 8.41 28.08 -3.15
C ASP A 151 7.05 27.90 -2.44
N ALA A 152 6.77 28.69 -1.41
CA ALA A 152 5.54 28.66 -0.62
C ALA A 152 4.86 30.04 -0.52
N PRO A 153 4.37 30.58 -1.65
CA PRO A 153 3.63 31.83 -1.68
C PRO A 153 2.24 31.64 -1.02
N LEU A 154 1.69 32.71 -0.45
CA LEU A 154 0.48 32.64 0.39
C LEU A 154 -0.80 32.37 -0.41
N GLU A 155 -0.76 32.55 -1.71
CA GLU A 155 -1.86 32.37 -2.66
C GLU A 155 -2.17 30.87 -2.87
N ILE A 156 -1.17 30.00 -2.70
CA ILE A 156 -1.33 28.55 -2.84
C ILE A 156 -1.45 27.84 -1.49
N MET A 157 -1.64 28.60 -0.41
CA MET A 157 -1.81 28.09 0.95
C MET A 157 -3.07 28.67 1.60
N ALA A 158 -3.80 27.84 2.33
CA ALA A 158 -4.90 28.27 3.19
C ALA A 158 -4.55 28.01 4.65
N PHE A 159 -4.96 28.91 5.53
CA PHE A 159 -4.64 28.93 6.96
C PHE A 159 -5.91 28.78 7.79
N GLY A 160 -5.75 28.76 9.13
CA GLY A 160 -6.87 28.71 10.07
C GLY A 160 -7.91 29.79 9.82
N ASP A 161 -7.48 30.99 9.41
CA ASP A 161 -8.34 32.14 9.08
C ASP A 161 -9.23 31.90 7.85
N ASP A 162 -8.78 31.05 6.92
CA ASP A 162 -9.49 30.76 5.67
C ASP A 162 -10.54 29.63 5.85
N MET A 163 -10.57 28.94 7.00
CA MET A 163 -11.39 27.73 7.20
C MET A 163 -12.90 27.99 7.17
N GLU A 164 -13.35 29.20 7.49
CA GLU A 164 -14.78 29.57 7.41
C GLU A 164 -15.25 29.80 5.97
N THR A 165 -14.33 30.25 5.10
CA THR A 165 -14.54 30.56 3.67
C THR A 165 -13.68 29.67 2.78
N LEU A 166 -13.47 28.42 3.20
CA LEU A 166 -12.56 27.48 2.52
C LEU A 166 -13.04 27.16 1.10
N ASP A 167 -14.35 27.14 0.89
CA ASP A 167 -14.99 27.05 -0.41
C ASP A 167 -14.49 28.12 -1.38
N ASN A 168 -14.51 29.40 -0.98
CA ASN A 168 -14.03 30.50 -1.82
C ASN A 168 -12.56 30.33 -2.18
N TRP A 169 -11.72 29.92 -1.22
CA TRP A 169 -10.30 29.66 -1.48
C TRP A 169 -10.10 28.49 -2.45
N ILE A 170 -10.84 27.39 -2.29
CA ILE A 170 -10.77 26.22 -3.18
C ILE A 170 -11.18 26.61 -4.61
N VAL A 171 -12.32 27.29 -4.76
CA VAL A 171 -12.79 27.72 -6.09
C VAL A 171 -11.78 28.65 -6.74
N HIS A 172 -11.35 29.69 -6.00
CA HIS A 172 -10.33 30.62 -6.49
C HIS A 172 -9.07 29.87 -6.93
N ARG A 173 -8.55 28.97 -6.09
CA ARG A 173 -7.32 28.22 -6.39
C ARG A 173 -7.46 27.34 -7.63
N MET A 174 -8.64 26.77 -7.88
CA MET A 174 -8.92 25.94 -9.07
C MET A 174 -9.03 26.78 -10.34
N THR A 175 -9.58 27.99 -10.25
CA THR A 175 -9.84 28.86 -11.42
C THR A 175 -8.73 29.88 -11.69
N GLU A 176 -7.87 30.15 -10.71
CA GLU A 176 -6.85 31.17 -10.80
C GLU A 176 -5.65 30.74 -11.66
N GLY A 177 -5.25 31.66 -12.53
CA GLY A 177 -4.17 31.49 -13.48
C GLY A 177 -4.47 30.39 -14.50
N GLY A 178 -3.63 30.27 -15.51
CA GLY A 178 -3.72 29.16 -16.45
C GLY A 178 -3.02 29.45 -17.76
N ASP A 179 -2.52 28.38 -18.36
CA ASP A 179 -2.07 28.38 -19.74
C ASP A 179 -3.28 28.30 -20.67
N GLN A 180 -3.27 29.00 -21.81
CA GLN A 180 -4.36 28.94 -22.79
C GLN A 180 -4.56 27.52 -23.37
N ARG A 181 -3.55 26.65 -23.24
CA ARG A 181 -3.61 25.24 -23.61
C ARG A 181 -4.40 24.40 -22.61
N GLU A 182 -4.66 24.90 -21.40
CA GLU A 182 -5.40 24.17 -20.38
C GLU A 182 -6.86 23.98 -20.78
N SER A 183 -7.34 22.76 -20.56
CA SER A 183 -8.70 22.33 -20.80
C SER A 183 -9.37 21.95 -19.48
N PRO A 184 -10.69 22.17 -19.35
CA PRO A 184 -11.46 21.62 -18.25
C PRO A 184 -11.31 20.10 -18.14
N LEU A 185 -11.62 19.54 -16.97
CA LEU A 185 -11.60 18.09 -16.78
C LEU A 185 -12.68 17.39 -17.61
N GLY A 186 -13.86 18.00 -17.73
CA GLY A 186 -15.02 17.43 -18.41
C GLY A 186 -15.68 16.30 -17.62
N LEU A 187 -16.89 15.90 -18.04
CA LEU A 187 -17.61 14.76 -17.45
C LEU A 187 -16.91 13.43 -17.73
N ASP A 188 -16.26 13.32 -18.89
CA ASP A 188 -15.44 12.17 -19.26
C ASP A 188 -14.17 12.09 -18.41
N GLY A 189 -13.53 13.22 -18.12
CA GLY A 189 -12.41 13.25 -17.18
C GLY A 189 -12.81 12.95 -15.74
N LEU A 190 -13.99 13.38 -15.29
CA LEU A 190 -14.53 12.99 -13.99
C LEU A 190 -14.77 11.47 -13.91
N ARG A 191 -15.30 10.86 -14.97
CA ARG A 191 -15.46 9.40 -15.05
C ARG A 191 -14.14 8.68 -15.08
N ALA A 192 -13.16 9.16 -15.86
CA ALA A 192 -11.83 8.56 -15.90
C ALA A 192 -11.10 8.68 -14.55
N LEU A 193 -11.27 9.81 -13.85
CA LEU A 193 -10.78 9.97 -12.48
C LEU A 193 -11.51 9.03 -11.53
N GLU A 194 -12.83 8.94 -11.62
CA GLU A 194 -13.60 8.00 -10.82
C GLU A 194 -13.19 6.56 -11.11
N GLU A 195 -12.94 6.14 -12.34
CA GLU A 195 -12.44 4.80 -12.66
C GLU A 195 -11.02 4.57 -12.15
N LEU A 196 -10.13 5.56 -12.31
CA LEU A 196 -8.76 5.51 -11.80
C LEU A 196 -8.72 5.40 -10.28
N LEU A 197 -9.63 6.10 -9.60
CA LEU A 197 -9.72 6.10 -8.15
C LEU A 197 -10.58 4.95 -7.66
N ALA A 198 -11.64 4.58 -8.35
CA ALA A 198 -12.63 3.54 -8.01
C ALA A 198 -12.36 2.20 -8.66
N SER A 199 -11.16 1.96 -9.21
CA SER A 199 -10.61 0.61 -9.45
C SER A 199 -10.37 -0.12 -8.13
N HIS A 200 -11.37 -0.09 -7.25
CA HIS A 200 -11.62 -0.90 -6.08
C HIS A 200 -12.45 -2.07 -6.60
N PHE A 201 -11.80 -3.19 -6.89
CA PHE A 201 -12.51 -4.40 -7.27
C PHE A 201 -13.35 -4.91 -6.07
N GLU A 202 -14.62 -5.26 -6.30
CA GLU A 202 -15.43 -5.98 -5.31
C GLU A 202 -14.89 -7.41 -5.15
N LEU A 203 -14.14 -7.63 -4.08
CA LEU A 203 -13.85 -8.97 -3.60
C LEU A 203 -15.04 -9.50 -2.82
N LYS A 204 -15.65 -10.58 -3.31
CA LYS A 204 -16.48 -11.45 -2.46
C LYS A 204 -15.55 -12.14 -1.47
N ALA A 205 -15.29 -11.50 -0.33
CA ALA A 205 -14.64 -12.16 0.77
C ALA A 205 -15.55 -13.31 1.26
N HIS A 206 -15.16 -14.55 0.96
CA HIS A 206 -15.60 -15.72 1.72
C HIS A 206 -14.73 -15.84 2.99
N ILE A 207 -14.68 -14.78 3.81
CA ILE A 207 -14.12 -14.85 5.16
C ILE A 207 -15.17 -14.27 6.08
N GLY A 208 -16.15 -15.10 6.36
CA GLY A 208 -17.24 -14.81 7.29
C GLY A 208 -17.68 -16.09 7.98
N ILE A 209 -16.76 -16.78 8.63
CA ILE A 209 -16.97 -17.82 9.66
C ILE A 209 -15.63 -17.85 10.41
N SER A 210 -15.44 -17.53 11.68
CA SER A 210 -16.31 -17.64 12.84
C SER A 210 -15.69 -16.79 13.96
N LEU A 211 -16.35 -15.70 14.35
CA LEU A 211 -16.41 -15.26 15.75
C LEU A 211 -17.75 -14.54 15.90
N ALA A 212 -18.72 -15.28 16.45
CA ALA A 212 -20.11 -14.92 16.73
C ALA A 212 -21.06 -14.91 15.52
N ASP A 213 -22.15 -15.65 15.68
CA ASP A 213 -23.32 -15.68 14.80
C ASP A 213 -23.93 -14.29 14.58
N ASP A 214 -24.68 -14.19 13.49
CA ASP A 214 -25.52 -13.08 13.01
C ASP A 214 -24.83 -11.86 12.37
N ALA A 215 -24.20 -12.08 11.22
CA ALA A 215 -24.51 -11.37 9.97
C ALA A 215 -23.54 -11.81 8.86
N LYS A 216 -24.08 -12.00 7.65
CA LYS A 216 -23.32 -12.08 6.39
C LYS A 216 -22.56 -10.77 6.14
N THR A 217 -21.47 -10.53 6.87
CA THR A 217 -20.62 -9.37 6.65
C THR A 217 -19.64 -9.74 5.55
N ILE A 218 -19.94 -9.31 4.33
CA ILE A 218 -18.93 -9.20 3.27
C ILE A 218 -17.96 -8.12 3.76
N GLU A 219 -16.84 -8.51 4.35
CA GLU A 219 -15.76 -7.56 4.65
C GLU A 219 -15.19 -7.08 3.31
N ARG A 220 -15.52 -5.83 2.96
CA ARG A 220 -14.93 -5.14 1.80
C ARG A 220 -13.50 -4.77 2.16
N LEU A 221 -12.55 -5.13 1.31
CA LEU A 221 -11.17 -4.64 1.44
C LEU A 221 -11.13 -3.11 1.37
N THR A 222 -10.20 -2.52 2.10
CA THR A 222 -9.88 -1.10 1.94
C THR A 222 -9.29 -0.85 0.56
N ALA A 223 -9.37 0.41 0.09
CA ALA A 223 -8.74 0.84 -1.16
C ALA A 223 -7.26 0.44 -1.24
N GLU A 224 -6.55 0.64 -0.13
CA GLU A 224 -5.15 0.28 0.06
C GLU A 224 -4.91 -1.22 -0.10
N GLN A 225 -5.75 -2.05 0.54
CA GLN A 225 -5.64 -3.50 0.49
C GLN A 225 -5.93 -4.07 -0.91
N ALA A 226 -6.95 -3.54 -1.60
CA ALA A 226 -7.27 -3.94 -2.97
C ALA A 226 -6.12 -3.58 -3.94
N TRP A 227 -5.58 -2.36 -3.81
CA TRP A 227 -4.48 -1.90 -4.63
C TRP A 227 -3.19 -2.71 -4.41
N ILE A 228 -2.90 -3.09 -3.17
CA ILE A 228 -1.77 -3.99 -2.86
C ILE A 228 -1.95 -5.33 -3.62
N LEU A 229 -3.14 -5.91 -3.64
CA LEU A 229 -3.42 -7.16 -4.36
C LEU A 229 -3.26 -7.05 -5.88
N ASP A 230 -3.61 -5.91 -6.47
CA ASP A 230 -3.43 -5.70 -7.91
C ASP A 230 -1.94 -5.48 -8.25
N SER A 231 -1.23 -4.75 -7.41
CA SER A 231 0.22 -4.55 -7.57
C SER A 231 0.99 -5.86 -7.42
N LEU A 232 0.45 -6.84 -6.70
CA LEU A 232 1.00 -8.20 -6.60
C LEU A 232 0.76 -9.06 -7.85
N ALA A 233 -0.10 -8.65 -8.78
CA ALA A 233 -0.29 -9.36 -10.05
C ALA A 233 0.88 -9.12 -10.99
N ASP A 234 1.36 -7.87 -11.05
CA ASP A 234 2.43 -7.44 -11.97
C ASP A 234 3.83 -7.59 -11.38
N ASN A 235 3.96 -7.59 -10.05
CA ASN A 235 5.24 -7.72 -9.37
C ASN A 235 5.59 -9.17 -9.03
N LYS A 236 6.82 -9.56 -9.38
CA LYS A 236 7.36 -10.89 -9.11
C LYS A 236 7.69 -11.09 -7.63
N GLU A 237 8.01 -10.05 -6.88
CA GLU A 237 8.29 -10.14 -5.44
C GLU A 237 7.87 -8.85 -4.75
N MET A 238 7.31 -8.96 -3.55
CA MET A 238 6.86 -7.82 -2.76
C MET A 238 6.86 -8.14 -1.28
N ALA A 239 7.38 -7.23 -0.46
CA ALA A 239 7.28 -7.32 0.99
C ALA A 239 6.28 -6.27 1.49
N ILE A 240 5.21 -6.72 2.13
CA ILE A 240 4.17 -5.86 2.70
C ILE A 240 4.41 -5.78 4.21
N SER A 241 4.65 -4.59 4.72
CA SER A 241 4.79 -4.32 6.15
C SER A 241 3.60 -3.50 6.64
N GLY A 242 3.23 -3.67 7.91
CA GLY A 242 2.11 -2.92 8.49
C GLY A 242 1.86 -3.26 9.95
N GLY A 243 1.23 -2.34 10.69
CA GLY A 243 0.90 -2.53 12.11
C GLY A 243 -0.06 -3.69 12.39
N ALA A 244 -0.16 -4.13 13.64
CA ALA A 244 -1.15 -5.13 14.03
C ALA A 244 -2.57 -4.66 13.67
N GLY A 245 -3.40 -5.56 13.13
CA GLY A 245 -4.77 -5.22 12.70
C GLY A 245 -4.91 -4.63 11.29
N SER A 246 -3.82 -4.42 10.52
CA SER A 246 -3.86 -3.84 9.17
C SER A 246 -4.42 -4.76 8.05
N GLY A 247 -5.00 -5.91 8.40
CA GLY A 247 -5.57 -6.86 7.42
C GLY A 247 -4.57 -7.67 6.58
N LYS A 248 -3.29 -7.75 6.97
CA LYS A 248 -2.26 -8.56 6.28
C LYS A 248 -2.63 -10.02 6.07
N THR A 249 -3.34 -10.62 7.02
CA THR A 249 -3.81 -12.01 6.91
C THR A 249 -4.85 -12.15 5.80
N VAL A 250 -5.76 -11.18 5.68
CA VAL A 250 -6.77 -11.14 4.62
C VAL A 250 -6.07 -11.00 3.26
N LEU A 251 -5.10 -10.09 3.14
CA LEU A 251 -4.30 -9.92 1.93
C LEU A 251 -3.57 -11.20 1.50
N ALA A 252 -2.90 -11.86 2.44
CA ALA A 252 -2.15 -13.08 2.16
C ALA A 252 -3.05 -14.24 1.71
N VAL A 253 -4.20 -14.42 2.37
CA VAL A 253 -5.19 -15.44 2.01
C VAL A 253 -5.78 -15.16 0.63
N GLU A 254 -6.17 -13.91 0.38
CA GLU A 254 -6.77 -13.53 -0.89
C GLU A 254 -5.80 -13.71 -2.07
N LYS A 255 -4.54 -13.29 -1.92
CA LYS A 255 -3.51 -13.55 -2.93
C LYS A 255 -3.32 -15.05 -3.17
N ALA A 256 -3.37 -15.86 -2.11
CA ALA A 256 -3.23 -17.30 -2.21
C ALA A 256 -4.38 -17.92 -3.02
N ILE A 257 -5.61 -17.49 -2.73
CA ILE A 257 -6.83 -17.95 -3.40
C ILE A 257 -6.82 -17.54 -4.87
N ARG A 258 -6.55 -16.27 -5.21
CA ARG A 258 -6.48 -15.80 -6.59
C ARG A 258 -5.45 -16.58 -7.40
N SER A 259 -4.25 -16.75 -6.85
CA SER A 259 -3.18 -17.51 -7.50
C SER A 259 -3.58 -18.97 -7.74
N ALA A 260 -4.22 -19.61 -6.76
CA ALA A 260 -4.72 -20.98 -6.92
C ALA A 260 -5.86 -21.07 -7.94
N ALA A 261 -6.75 -20.08 -8.00
CA ALA A 261 -7.84 -20.01 -8.97
C ALA A 261 -7.34 -19.78 -10.41
N GLU A 262 -6.18 -19.14 -10.58
CA GLU A 262 -5.44 -19.08 -11.86
C GLU A 262 -4.77 -20.41 -12.24
N GLY A 263 -4.95 -21.47 -11.45
CA GLY A 263 -4.37 -22.79 -11.68
C GLY A 263 -2.90 -22.92 -11.26
N ARG A 264 -2.34 -21.92 -10.56
CA ARG A 264 -0.96 -21.95 -10.07
C ARG A 264 -0.86 -22.81 -8.82
N ARG A 265 0.14 -23.68 -8.73
CA ARG A 265 0.44 -24.41 -7.49
C ARG A 265 0.93 -23.41 -6.45
N THR A 266 0.07 -23.10 -5.49
CA THR A 266 0.27 -21.99 -4.56
C THR A 266 0.54 -22.52 -3.16
N LEU A 267 1.54 -21.97 -2.48
CA LEU A 267 1.87 -22.25 -1.09
C LEU A 267 1.61 -21.03 -0.21
N LEU A 268 0.81 -21.19 0.83
CA LEU A 268 0.65 -20.23 1.92
C LEU A 268 1.27 -20.80 3.19
N THR A 269 2.36 -20.18 3.68
CA THR A 269 3.12 -20.68 4.82
C THR A 269 3.33 -19.62 5.91
N CYS A 270 3.39 -20.09 7.16
CA CYS A 270 3.70 -19.28 8.35
C CYS A 270 4.35 -20.16 9.43
N TYR A 271 4.98 -19.55 10.45
CA TYR A 271 5.58 -20.33 11.56
C TYR A 271 4.55 -20.83 12.58
N ASN A 272 3.48 -20.07 12.80
CA ASN A 272 2.50 -20.38 13.84
C ASN A 272 1.60 -21.54 13.39
N ALA A 273 1.81 -22.73 13.97
CA ALA A 273 1.06 -23.93 13.61
C ALA A 273 -0.46 -23.83 13.85
N PRO A 274 -0.96 -23.27 14.99
CA PRO A 274 -2.38 -22.95 15.15
C PRO A 274 -2.95 -22.04 14.06
N LEU A 275 -2.22 -20.99 13.68
CA LEU A 275 -2.62 -20.09 12.59
C LEU A 275 -2.68 -20.84 11.25
N ALA A 276 -1.68 -21.67 10.95
CA ALA A 276 -1.69 -22.50 9.74
C ALA A 276 -2.88 -23.48 9.71
N ALA A 277 -3.25 -24.08 10.84
CA ALA A 277 -4.42 -24.95 10.93
C ALA A 277 -5.74 -24.20 10.68
N HIS A 278 -5.86 -22.99 11.21
CA HIS A 278 -7.01 -22.13 10.95
C HIS A 278 -7.09 -21.72 9.47
N LEU A 279 -5.98 -21.25 8.88
CA LEU A 279 -5.93 -20.86 7.47
C LEU A 279 -6.19 -22.02 6.52
N ARG A 280 -5.73 -23.24 6.86
CA ARG A 280 -6.09 -24.45 6.13
C ARG A 280 -7.59 -24.62 6.06
N THR A 281 -8.31 -24.35 7.16
CA THR A 281 -9.77 -24.47 7.23
C THR A 281 -10.46 -23.43 6.36
N VAL A 282 -9.94 -22.19 6.34
CA VAL A 282 -10.47 -21.12 5.48
C VAL A 282 -10.25 -21.42 4.00
N CYS A 283 -9.13 -22.04 3.64
CA CYS A 283 -8.72 -22.27 2.25
C CYS A 283 -9.07 -23.67 1.69
N GLN A 284 -9.89 -24.48 2.37
CA GLN A 284 -10.13 -25.90 2.00
C GLN A 284 -10.68 -26.11 0.58
N SER A 285 -11.36 -25.10 0.03
CA SER A 285 -12.09 -25.19 -1.24
C SER A 285 -11.23 -25.04 -2.51
N HIS A 286 -9.89 -25.03 -2.39
CA HIS A 286 -8.98 -24.69 -3.49
C HIS A 286 -7.92 -25.78 -3.73
N ASP A 287 -8.13 -26.60 -4.78
CA ASP A 287 -7.29 -27.77 -5.10
C ASP A 287 -5.81 -27.43 -5.38
N CYS A 288 -5.51 -26.23 -5.87
CA CYS A 288 -4.15 -25.78 -6.18
C CYS A 288 -3.47 -25.02 -5.02
N LEU A 289 -4.09 -24.94 -3.83
CA LEU A 289 -3.59 -24.20 -2.68
C LEU A 289 -3.16 -25.13 -1.54
N VAL A 290 -1.87 -25.14 -1.24
CA VAL A 290 -1.31 -25.81 -0.06
C VAL A 290 -1.12 -24.77 1.03
N VAL A 291 -1.77 -24.97 2.18
CA VAL A 291 -1.54 -24.19 3.39
C VAL A 291 -0.80 -25.06 4.40
N ALA A 292 0.32 -24.61 4.93
CA ALA A 292 1.05 -25.35 5.96
C ALA A 292 1.86 -24.45 6.88
N SER A 293 2.18 -24.92 8.09
CA SER A 293 3.25 -24.29 8.84
C SER A 293 4.59 -24.62 8.17
N PHE A 294 5.57 -23.72 8.29
CA PHE A 294 6.89 -23.94 7.70
C PHE A 294 7.50 -25.28 8.16
N HIS A 295 7.42 -25.58 9.45
CA HIS A 295 7.92 -26.85 10.02
C HIS A 295 7.18 -28.08 9.47
N ALA A 296 5.85 -28.00 9.27
CA ALA A 296 5.10 -29.11 8.70
C ALA A 296 5.43 -29.32 7.21
N LEU A 297 5.66 -28.23 6.48
CA LEU A 297 6.09 -28.27 5.08
C LEU A 297 7.45 -28.94 4.94
N CYS A 298 8.44 -28.53 5.73
CA CYS A 298 9.79 -29.11 5.72
C CYS A 298 9.76 -30.62 5.99
N ARG A 299 9.05 -31.06 7.04
CA ARG A 299 8.92 -32.49 7.35
C ARG A 299 8.28 -33.29 6.22
N THR A 300 7.20 -32.76 5.64
CA THR A 300 6.49 -33.45 4.54
C THR A 300 7.36 -33.61 3.31
N ILE A 301 8.13 -32.58 2.95
CA ILE A 301 9.00 -32.63 1.76
C ILE A 301 10.24 -33.51 2.03
N ALA A 302 10.85 -33.42 3.21
CA ALA A 302 11.96 -34.30 3.59
C ALA A 302 11.58 -35.78 3.55
N GLN A 303 10.40 -36.13 4.07
CA GLN A 303 9.87 -37.50 3.99
C GLN A 303 9.64 -37.96 2.55
N LYS A 304 9.09 -37.08 1.69
CA LYS A 304 8.87 -37.40 0.27
C LYS A 304 10.18 -37.57 -0.52
N ALA A 305 11.25 -36.90 -0.09
CA ALA A 305 12.59 -37.02 -0.67
C ALA A 305 13.42 -38.17 -0.06
N GLY A 306 12.89 -38.91 0.93
CA GLY A 306 13.61 -40.00 1.59
C GLY A 306 14.70 -39.55 2.56
N VAL A 307 14.67 -38.29 3.00
CA VAL A 307 15.61 -37.75 4.00
C VAL A 307 15.08 -38.08 5.40
N GLU A 308 15.81 -38.90 6.16
CA GLU A 308 15.46 -39.21 7.56
C GLU A 308 15.66 -37.98 8.46
N VAL A 309 14.55 -37.45 8.98
CA VAL A 309 14.57 -36.37 9.97
C VAL A 309 14.64 -36.98 11.36
N LEU A 310 15.82 -36.93 12.00
CA LEU A 310 16.04 -37.47 13.34
C LEU A 310 15.63 -36.45 14.43
N SER A 311 14.50 -36.73 15.10
CA SER A 311 13.99 -36.12 16.35
C SER A 311 13.52 -34.64 16.35
N ASP A 312 12.52 -34.33 17.19
CA ASP A 312 11.70 -33.10 17.15
C ASP A 312 12.24 -31.92 17.99
N ASP A 313 13.38 -32.05 18.67
CA ASP A 313 13.72 -31.18 19.82
C ASP A 313 14.92 -30.22 19.62
N ASP A 314 15.55 -30.20 18.44
CA ASP A 314 16.70 -29.34 18.17
C ASP A 314 16.31 -28.10 17.32
N GLN A 315 16.21 -26.92 17.97
CA GLN A 315 16.00 -25.63 17.28
C GLN A 315 17.03 -25.37 16.17
N SER A 316 18.26 -25.89 16.32
CA SER A 316 19.32 -25.79 15.32
C SER A 316 19.02 -26.57 14.02
N MET A 317 18.23 -27.63 14.12
CA MET A 317 17.80 -28.47 13.00
C MET A 317 16.72 -27.78 12.15
N PHE A 318 15.85 -27.01 12.80
CA PHE A 318 14.80 -26.23 12.14
C PHE A 318 15.29 -24.96 11.44
N ASP A 319 16.36 -24.34 11.94
CA ASP A 319 16.88 -23.07 11.40
C ASP A 319 17.92 -23.25 10.27
N ARG A 320 18.51 -24.45 10.13
CA ARG A 320 19.55 -24.74 9.12
C ARG A 320 19.32 -26.02 8.32
N LEU A 321 19.25 -27.17 9.00
CA LEU A 321 19.23 -28.49 8.35
C LEU A 321 17.95 -28.76 7.53
N LEU A 322 16.78 -28.42 8.06
CA LEU A 322 15.51 -28.60 7.35
C LEU A 322 15.33 -27.66 6.14
N PRO A 323 15.69 -26.37 6.23
CA PRO A 323 15.80 -25.50 5.06
C PRO A 323 16.74 -26.05 3.98
N GLU A 324 17.91 -26.59 4.35
CA GLU A 324 18.88 -27.15 3.40
C GLU A 324 18.38 -28.44 2.75
N ALA A 325 17.82 -29.37 3.53
CA ALA A 325 17.22 -30.61 3.02
C ALA A 325 16.00 -30.34 2.11
N LEU A 326 15.24 -29.29 2.39
CA LEU A 326 14.12 -28.83 1.56
C LEU A 326 14.59 -28.35 0.19
N VAL A 327 15.71 -27.64 0.15
CA VAL A 327 16.35 -27.15 -1.08
C VAL A 327 16.88 -28.31 -1.92
N GLU A 328 17.55 -29.27 -1.28
CA GLU A 328 18.06 -30.47 -1.93
C GLU A 328 16.92 -31.31 -2.54
N ALA A 329 15.87 -31.57 -1.75
CA ALA A 329 14.69 -32.31 -2.18
C ALA A 329 13.98 -31.73 -3.41
N VAL A 330 13.87 -30.40 -3.51
CA VAL A 330 13.22 -29.73 -4.65
C VAL A 330 14.16 -29.54 -5.83
N SER A 331 15.47 -29.47 -5.59
CA SER A 331 16.48 -29.51 -6.66
C SER A 331 16.48 -30.86 -7.37
N ASP A 332 16.37 -31.95 -6.61
CA ASP A 332 16.35 -33.32 -7.14
C ASP A 332 14.98 -33.70 -7.74
N ASN A 333 13.90 -33.07 -7.27
CA ASN A 333 12.55 -33.27 -7.81
C ASN A 333 11.80 -31.93 -8.02
N PRO A 334 11.98 -31.30 -9.18
CA PRO A 334 11.35 -30.01 -9.50
C PRO A 334 9.82 -30.00 -9.46
N ASP A 335 9.17 -31.16 -9.53
CA ASP A 335 7.70 -31.27 -9.43
C ASP A 335 7.15 -31.06 -8.02
N LEU A 336 8.02 -31.08 -7.00
CA LEU A 336 7.69 -30.70 -5.64
C LEU A 336 7.60 -29.17 -5.46
N GLY A 337 8.00 -28.39 -6.46
CA GLY A 337 7.96 -26.93 -6.42
C GLY A 337 6.56 -26.32 -6.54
N PHE A 338 6.47 -25.06 -6.11
CA PHE A 338 5.29 -24.20 -6.20
C PHE A 338 5.52 -23.06 -7.20
N ASP A 339 4.45 -22.60 -7.84
CA ASP A 339 4.47 -21.48 -8.78
C ASP A 339 4.37 -20.13 -8.04
N THR A 340 3.73 -20.12 -6.87
CA THR A 340 3.54 -18.92 -6.04
C THR A 340 3.70 -19.27 -4.56
N ILE A 341 4.50 -18.47 -3.84
CA ILE A 341 4.81 -18.71 -2.43
C ILE A 341 4.52 -17.46 -1.62
N ILE A 342 3.71 -17.62 -0.59
CA ILE A 342 3.25 -16.55 0.30
C ILE A 342 3.71 -16.87 1.70
N ILE A 343 4.52 -15.97 2.26
CA ILE A 343 5.15 -16.14 3.57
C ILE A 343 4.59 -15.11 4.52
N MET A 344 3.85 -15.55 5.53
CA MET A 344 3.39 -14.67 6.61
C MET A 344 4.34 -14.72 7.80
N ARG A 345 4.98 -13.58 8.10
CA ARG A 345 5.75 -13.40 9.32
C ARG A 345 4.80 -12.91 10.41
N GLY A 346 4.96 -13.42 11.62
CA GLY A 346 4.14 -13.00 12.75
C GLY A 346 4.20 -11.47 12.95
N ARG A 347 3.04 -10.89 13.28
CA ARG A 347 2.77 -9.52 13.76
C ARG A 347 3.20 -8.31 12.90
N THR A 348 4.16 -8.36 11.97
CA THR A 348 4.65 -7.11 11.34
C THR A 348 4.99 -7.15 9.84
N SER A 349 5.08 -8.31 9.18
CA SER A 349 5.41 -8.35 7.74
C SER A 349 4.92 -9.61 7.01
N VAL A 350 4.61 -9.47 5.72
CA VAL A 350 4.31 -10.56 4.77
C VAL A 350 5.25 -10.41 3.59
N THR A 351 5.91 -11.49 3.17
CA THR A 351 6.70 -11.52 1.93
C THR A 351 5.95 -12.37 0.91
N LEU A 352 5.67 -11.81 -0.26
CA LEU A 352 4.95 -12.42 -1.37
C LEU A 352 5.93 -12.57 -2.52
N GLY A 353 6.25 -13.81 -2.93
CA GLY A 353 7.32 -14.07 -3.89
C GLY A 353 6.95 -15.01 -5.03
N CYS A 354 7.49 -14.66 -6.20
CA CYS A 354 7.45 -15.34 -7.49
C CYS A 354 8.77 -15.08 -8.28
N THR A 355 9.97 -15.48 -7.82
CA THR A 355 11.27 -15.23 -8.53
C THR A 355 11.90 -16.40 -9.30
N PRO A 356 13.05 -16.15 -9.98
CA PRO A 356 14.32 -16.55 -9.38
C PRO A 356 15.33 -15.41 -9.16
N TYR A 357 16.03 -15.52 -8.02
CA TYR A 357 17.27 -14.86 -7.58
C TYR A 357 17.27 -13.42 -7.00
N ALA A 358 17.65 -13.33 -5.73
CA ALA A 358 18.24 -12.15 -5.09
C ALA A 358 19.68 -12.45 -4.63
N SER A 359 20.57 -11.46 -4.72
CA SER A 359 21.95 -11.58 -4.25
C SER A 359 22.04 -11.45 -2.71
N PRO A 360 23.06 -12.02 -2.04
CA PRO A 360 23.11 -12.17 -0.58
C PRO A 360 23.22 -10.88 0.26
N SER A 361 23.25 -9.70 -0.35
CA SER A 361 23.49 -8.42 0.33
C SER A 361 22.21 -7.69 0.80
N GLU A 362 21.05 -7.97 0.20
CA GLU A 362 19.81 -7.21 0.50
C GLU A 362 18.93 -7.85 1.59
N THR A 363 19.13 -9.13 1.90
CA THR A 363 18.38 -9.86 2.94
C THR A 363 18.80 -9.54 4.38
N ARG A 364 19.85 -8.72 4.60
CA ARG A 364 20.39 -8.44 5.95
C ARG A 364 19.72 -7.28 6.68
N LYS A 365 18.92 -6.43 6.03
CA LYS A 365 18.33 -5.24 6.69
C LYS A 365 16.90 -5.42 7.23
N ALA A 366 16.28 -6.59 7.06
CA ALA A 366 14.89 -6.86 7.48
C ALA A 366 14.77 -8.06 8.46
N ALA A 367 15.78 -8.26 9.31
CA ALA A 367 15.81 -9.34 10.30
C ALA A 367 15.43 -8.80 11.69
N ASP A 368 14.13 -8.82 12.01
CA ASP A 368 13.65 -8.84 13.39
C ASP A 368 13.19 -10.27 13.75
N SER A 369 13.97 -10.87 14.65
CA SER A 369 13.83 -12.07 15.51
C SER A 369 12.82 -13.23 15.29
N THR A 370 12.11 -13.38 14.17
CA THR A 370 11.23 -14.58 13.98
C THR A 370 11.32 -15.30 12.64
N PHE A 371 11.96 -14.72 11.63
CA PHE A 371 12.33 -15.43 10.40
C PHE A 371 13.84 -15.31 10.21
N SER A 372 14.57 -16.42 10.25
CA SER A 372 15.97 -16.41 9.86
C SER A 372 16.07 -16.15 8.36
N THR A 373 17.13 -15.45 7.93
CA THR A 373 17.43 -15.24 6.51
C THR A 373 17.45 -16.55 5.73
N THR A 374 17.85 -17.64 6.40
CA THR A 374 17.86 -19.02 5.87
C THR A 374 16.49 -19.49 5.43
N THR A 375 15.43 -19.19 6.20
CA THR A 375 14.07 -19.64 5.90
C THR A 375 13.47 -18.97 4.66
N ILE A 376 13.76 -17.68 4.47
CA ILE A 376 13.32 -16.95 3.27
C ILE A 376 14.05 -17.49 2.04
N SER A 377 15.35 -17.74 2.15
CA SER A 377 16.13 -18.39 1.09
C SER A 377 15.58 -19.77 0.75
N ALA A 378 15.29 -20.62 1.73
CA ALA A 378 14.74 -21.95 1.46
C ALA A 378 13.34 -21.91 0.85
N CYS A 379 12.47 -21.01 1.29
CA CYS A 379 11.17 -20.81 0.64
C CYS A 379 11.31 -20.30 -0.80
N SER A 380 12.29 -19.43 -1.10
CA SER A 380 12.53 -18.96 -2.47
C SER A 380 13.00 -20.08 -3.42
N LEU A 381 13.64 -21.12 -2.87
CA LEU A 381 14.17 -22.26 -3.60
C LEU A 381 13.11 -23.35 -3.88
N LEU A 382 11.96 -23.28 -3.22
CA LEU A 382 10.80 -24.14 -3.49
C LEU A 382 10.05 -23.79 -4.80
N LYS A 383 10.53 -22.80 -5.58
CA LYS A 383 9.84 -22.33 -6.78
C LYS A 383 10.22 -23.13 -8.04
N LYS A 384 9.23 -23.53 -8.85
CA LYS A 384 9.48 -24.20 -10.14
C LYS A 384 10.33 -23.32 -11.06
N GLY A 385 11.46 -23.85 -11.54
CA GLY A 385 12.38 -23.18 -12.47
C GLY A 385 13.59 -22.47 -11.86
N SER A 386 13.83 -22.57 -10.54
CA SER A 386 15.05 -22.08 -9.91
C SER A 386 16.25 -22.98 -10.25
N SER A 387 17.02 -22.64 -11.29
CA SER A 387 18.29 -23.29 -11.58
C SER A 387 19.43 -22.63 -10.79
N MET A 388 20.15 -23.38 -9.96
CA MET A 388 21.50 -23.04 -9.52
C MET A 388 22.53 -23.96 -10.18
N LEU A 389 23.39 -23.38 -11.01
CA LEU A 389 24.71 -23.93 -11.32
C LEU A 389 25.56 -23.86 -10.04
N PHE A 390 25.64 -24.95 -9.29
CA PHE A 390 26.77 -25.11 -8.36
C PHE A 390 28.00 -25.55 -9.16
N PRO A 391 29.19 -24.92 -8.96
CA PRO A 391 30.43 -25.50 -9.45
C PRO A 391 30.59 -26.86 -8.76
N ARG A 392 30.62 -27.94 -9.55
CA ARG A 392 31.01 -29.26 -9.07
C ARG A 392 32.35 -29.12 -8.33
N ARG A 393 32.39 -29.46 -7.04
CA ARG A 393 33.68 -29.72 -6.37
C ARG A 393 34.40 -30.79 -7.20
N PRO A 394 35.69 -30.61 -7.55
CA PRO A 394 36.46 -31.73 -8.05
C PRO A 394 36.52 -32.78 -6.95
N LEU A 395 36.18 -34.02 -7.29
CA LEU A 395 36.55 -35.19 -6.52
C LEU A 395 38.08 -35.23 -6.48
N HIS A 396 38.66 -34.86 -5.34
CA HIS A 396 39.63 -35.64 -4.56
C HIS A 396 40.10 -34.86 -3.34
#